data_AF-A0A4R0WY63-F1
#
_entry.id   AF-A0A4R0WY63-F1
#
_cell.length_a   1.000
_cell.length_b   1.000
_cell.length_c   1.000
_cell.angle_alpha   90.00
_cell.angle_beta   90.00
_cell.angle_gamma   90.00
#
_symmetry.space_group_name_H-M   'P 1'
#
loop_
_entity.id
_entity.type
_entity.pdbx_description
1 polymer ?
#
loop_
_entity_poly.entity_id
_entity_poly.type
_entity_poly.pdbx_seq_one_letter_code
_entity_poly.pdbx_strand_id
1 'polypeptide(L)'
;MIPSADSLLTVDQAVYKTAFNNTPFGFKHCLHQLSMFQPEALAELAKKYGANPADYYVSNSAPTPGTRFFDVKAKTLKPDEALAQLATGPTRVLLKRPENYDAGFRELLDKLFEKVVELRGGLNGEKVERLESAIFVSSASSTTPFHFDPEINHFFQIEGDKHYHVY
;
A
#
# COMPACT_ATOMS: atom_id res chain seq x y z
N MET A 1 13.22 6.06 -13.86
CA MET A 1 12.99 7.49 -13.54
C MET A 1 11.54 7.62 -13.13
N ILE A 2 11.25 8.20 -11.96
CA ILE A 2 9.87 8.42 -11.53
C ILE A 2 9.33 9.65 -12.28
N PRO A 3 8.16 9.56 -12.92
CA PRO A 3 7.59 10.66 -13.68
C PRO A 3 7.23 11.85 -12.77
N SER A 4 6.75 12.94 -13.37
CA SER A 4 6.27 14.09 -12.60
C SER A 4 5.07 13.72 -11.73
N ALA A 5 4.88 14.46 -10.63
CA ALA A 5 3.77 14.28 -9.70
C ALA A 5 2.39 14.27 -10.39
N ASP A 6 2.20 15.13 -11.41
CA ASP A 6 0.97 15.19 -12.23
C ASP A 6 0.62 13.90 -12.95
N SER A 7 1.63 13.11 -13.31
CA SER A 7 1.44 11.84 -14.00
C SER A 7 1.15 10.69 -13.03
N LEU A 8 1.53 10.84 -11.76
CA LEU A 8 1.43 9.77 -10.75
C LEU A 8 0.00 9.61 -10.21
N LEU A 9 -0.75 10.69 -10.07
CA LEU A 9 -2.12 10.67 -9.55
C LEU A 9 -2.96 11.75 -10.23
N THR A 10 -4.11 11.35 -10.78
CA THR A 10 -5.05 12.24 -11.47
C THR A 10 -6.46 12.08 -10.91
N VAL A 11 -7.01 13.21 -10.46
CA VAL A 11 -8.34 13.33 -9.87
C VAL A 11 -8.81 14.78 -10.03
N ASP A 12 -10.11 14.98 -10.15
CA ASP A 12 -10.68 16.33 -10.14
C ASP A 12 -10.39 17.00 -8.78
N GLN A 13 -9.78 18.19 -8.81
CA GLN A 13 -9.41 18.91 -7.59
C GLN A 13 -10.64 19.29 -6.74
N ALA A 14 -11.79 19.56 -7.36
CA ALA A 14 -13.02 19.87 -6.63
C ALA A 14 -13.56 18.63 -5.89
N VAL A 15 -13.49 17.45 -6.52
CA VAL A 15 -13.80 16.18 -5.87
C VAL A 15 -12.83 15.93 -4.71
N TYR A 16 -11.53 16.13 -4.94
CA TYR A 16 -10.52 15.90 -3.92
C TYR A 16 -10.73 16.81 -2.69
N LYS A 17 -10.96 18.11 -2.90
CA LYS A 17 -11.19 19.07 -1.81
C LYS A 17 -12.42 18.76 -0.96
N THR A 18 -13.45 18.15 -1.55
CA THR A 18 -14.71 17.84 -0.85
C THR A 18 -14.71 16.46 -0.22
N ALA A 19 -14.02 15.49 -0.82
CA ALA A 19 -14.01 14.09 -0.37
C ALA A 19 -12.83 13.73 0.54
N PHE A 20 -11.68 14.42 0.42
CA PHE A 20 -10.48 14.13 1.21
C PHE A 20 -10.78 14.10 2.72
N ASN A 21 -10.38 13.01 3.38
CA ASN A 21 -10.61 12.76 4.80
C ASN A 21 -12.08 12.82 5.25
N ASN A 22 -13.02 12.58 4.33
CA ASN A 22 -14.46 12.65 4.63
C ASN A 22 -15.23 11.48 3.99
N THR A 23 -15.01 11.21 2.70
CA THR A 23 -15.69 10.12 1.98
C THR A 23 -14.74 9.40 1.03
N PRO A 24 -14.93 8.10 0.76
CA PRO A 24 -14.12 7.37 -0.22
C PRO A 24 -14.34 7.91 -1.65
N PHE A 25 -13.26 8.01 -2.43
CA PHE A 25 -13.32 8.40 -3.84
C PHE A 25 -12.25 7.66 -4.65
N GLY A 26 -12.52 7.49 -5.95
CA GLY A 26 -11.58 6.90 -6.90
C GLY A 26 -10.70 7.95 -7.58
N PHE A 27 -9.53 7.52 -8.05
CA PHE A 27 -8.61 8.33 -8.84
C PHE A 27 -7.87 7.46 -9.86
N LYS A 28 -7.23 8.09 -10.86
CA LYS A 28 -6.37 7.40 -11.83
C LYS A 28 -4.91 7.56 -11.44
N HIS A 29 -4.08 6.58 -11.80
CA HIS A 29 -2.63 6.61 -11.54
C HIS A 29 -1.87 5.74 -12.56
N CYS A 30 -0.56 5.92 -12.65
CA CYS A 30 0.31 5.15 -13.56
C CYS A 30 1.36 4.27 -12.85
N LEU A 31 1.31 4.14 -11.53
CA LEU A 31 2.34 3.43 -10.75
C LEU A 31 2.60 1.99 -11.22
N HIS A 32 1.60 1.29 -11.77
CA HIS A 32 1.77 -0.05 -12.36
C HIS A 32 2.79 -0.11 -13.50
N GLN A 33 3.14 1.04 -14.11
CA GLN A 33 4.12 1.15 -15.19
C GLN A 33 5.55 1.33 -14.67
N LEU A 34 5.75 1.55 -13.37
CA LEU A 34 7.08 1.73 -12.80
C LEU A 34 7.76 0.38 -12.60
N SER A 35 8.99 0.25 -13.08
CA SER A 35 9.77 -1.00 -13.03
C SER A 35 10.00 -1.51 -11.61
N MET A 36 10.00 -0.62 -10.60
CA MET A 36 10.14 -0.97 -9.18
C MET A 36 8.98 -1.80 -8.62
N PHE A 37 7.83 -1.83 -9.31
CA PHE A 37 6.68 -2.63 -8.94
C PHE A 37 6.58 -3.96 -9.70
N GLN A 38 7.52 -4.25 -10.61
CA GLN A 38 7.54 -5.55 -11.30
C GLN A 38 7.91 -6.68 -10.31
N PRO A 39 7.43 -7.91 -10.53
CA PRO A 39 7.61 -9.02 -9.59
C PRO A 39 9.05 -9.26 -9.15
N GLU A 40 10.02 -9.17 -10.07
CA GLU A 40 11.45 -9.36 -9.76
C GLU A 40 11.97 -8.25 -8.85
N ALA A 41 11.60 -7.00 -9.08
CA ALA A 41 12.01 -5.87 -8.25
C ALA A 41 11.40 -5.97 -6.84
N LEU A 42 10.14 -6.41 -6.73
CA LEU A 42 9.48 -6.65 -5.44
C LEU A 42 10.12 -7.82 -4.68
N ALA A 43 10.54 -8.87 -5.38
CA ALA A 43 11.27 -9.98 -4.77
C ALA A 43 12.63 -9.54 -4.22
N GLU A 44 13.39 -8.72 -4.95
CA GLU A 44 14.66 -8.16 -4.45
C GLU A 44 14.46 -7.21 -3.28
N LEU A 45 13.42 -6.37 -3.33
CA LEU A 45 13.05 -5.51 -2.21
C LEU A 45 12.72 -6.33 -0.96
N ALA A 46 11.93 -7.39 -1.10
CA ALA A 46 11.50 -8.25 0.00
C ALA A 46 12.67 -8.90 0.75
N LYS A 47 13.76 -9.27 0.06
CA LYS A 47 14.97 -9.82 0.69
C LYS A 47 15.60 -8.86 1.70
N LYS A 48 15.48 -7.54 1.49
CA LYS A 48 16.04 -6.50 2.38
C LYS A 48 15.36 -6.46 3.76
N TYR A 49 14.16 -7.02 3.88
CA TYR A 49 13.38 -7.03 5.12
C TYR A 49 13.78 -8.13 6.11
N GLY A 50 14.55 -9.14 5.68
CA GLY A 50 14.80 -10.34 6.47
C GLY A 50 15.44 -10.08 7.84
N ALA A 51 16.18 -8.99 8.00
CA ALA A 51 16.81 -8.59 9.26
C ALA A 51 15.91 -7.75 10.19
N ASN A 52 14.74 -7.28 9.72
CA ASN A 52 13.89 -6.31 10.41
C ASN A 52 12.43 -6.84 10.54
N PRO A 53 12.17 -7.80 11.44
CA PRO A 53 10.85 -8.43 11.57
C PRO A 53 9.71 -7.50 11.98
N ALA A 54 10.00 -6.30 12.50
CA ALA A 54 8.98 -5.29 12.81
C ALA A 54 8.39 -4.62 11.55
N ASP A 55 9.14 -4.63 10.44
CA ASP A 55 8.85 -3.90 9.22
C ASP A 55 8.09 -4.72 8.18
N TYR A 56 7.74 -5.97 8.48
CA TYR A 56 6.87 -6.76 7.63
C TYR A 56 5.85 -7.55 8.43
N TYR A 57 4.85 -8.07 7.73
CA TYR A 57 3.89 -9.02 8.28
C TYR A 57 3.47 -10.02 7.22
N VAL A 58 3.63 -11.31 7.52
CA VAL A 58 3.15 -12.41 6.68
C VAL A 58 2.05 -13.15 7.43
N SER A 59 0.91 -13.37 6.77
CA SER A 59 -0.24 -14.05 7.38
C SER A 59 -1.01 -14.90 6.39
N ASN A 60 -1.91 -15.73 6.92
CA ASN A 60 -2.95 -16.37 6.13
C ASN A 60 -4.03 -15.37 5.68
N SER A 61 -4.91 -15.80 4.78
CA SER A 61 -6.20 -15.14 4.58
C SER A 61 -7.10 -15.33 5.82
N ALA A 62 -7.92 -14.33 6.12
CA ALA A 62 -9.04 -14.53 7.02
C ALA A 62 -10.07 -15.49 6.36
N PRO A 63 -10.73 -16.37 7.13
CA PRO A 63 -11.82 -17.20 6.60
C PRO A 63 -13.05 -16.38 6.21
N THR A 64 -13.34 -15.30 6.94
CA THR A 64 -14.46 -14.39 6.68
C THR A 64 -14.10 -12.94 7.01
N PRO A 65 -14.81 -11.94 6.46
CA PRO A 65 -14.62 -10.54 6.85
C PRO A 65 -14.86 -10.26 8.34
N GLY A 66 -15.70 -11.06 9.02
CA GLY A 66 -16.02 -10.93 10.44
C GLY A 66 -15.00 -11.58 11.40
N THR A 67 -13.93 -12.18 10.88
CA THR A 67 -12.84 -12.72 11.70
C THR A 67 -12.23 -11.58 12.51
N ARG A 68 -11.94 -11.76 13.81
CA ARG A 68 -11.23 -10.69 14.56
C ARG A 68 -9.86 -10.46 13.94
N PHE A 69 -9.47 -9.20 13.77
CA PHE A 69 -8.24 -8.85 13.06
C PHE A 69 -6.99 -9.59 13.62
N PHE A 70 -6.87 -9.61 14.95
CA PHE A 70 -5.75 -10.25 15.64
C PHE A 70 -5.84 -11.79 15.73
N ASP A 71 -6.93 -12.40 15.28
CA ASP A 71 -7.08 -13.87 15.21
C ASP A 71 -6.55 -14.44 13.88
N VAL A 72 -6.25 -13.60 12.90
CA VAL A 72 -5.67 -14.07 11.63
C VAL A 72 -4.27 -14.60 11.91
N LYS A 73 -4.07 -15.89 11.64
CA LYS A 73 -2.80 -16.56 11.92
C LYS A 73 -1.66 -15.97 11.09
N ALA A 74 -0.67 -15.42 11.79
CA ALA A 74 0.62 -15.06 11.20
C ALA A 74 1.34 -16.31 10.68
N LYS A 75 2.22 -16.12 9.68
CA LYS A 75 3.15 -17.14 9.20
C LYS A 75 4.56 -16.76 9.62
N THR A 76 5.34 -17.75 10.05
CA THR A 76 6.77 -17.60 10.31
C THR A 76 7.55 -17.79 9.01
N LEU A 77 7.32 -16.89 8.04
CA LEU A 77 8.03 -16.85 6.75
C LEU A 77 8.63 -15.48 6.56
N LYS A 78 9.82 -15.42 5.94
CA LYS A 78 10.34 -14.15 5.44
C LYS A 78 9.52 -13.67 4.24
N PRO A 79 9.49 -12.37 3.96
CA PRO A 79 8.65 -11.85 2.88
C PRO A 79 9.02 -12.40 1.51
N ASP A 80 10.29 -12.55 1.19
CA ASP A 80 10.78 -13.11 -0.08
C ASP A 80 10.34 -14.58 -0.26
N GLU A 81 10.45 -15.39 0.80
CA GLU A 81 9.96 -16.77 0.82
C GLU A 81 8.43 -16.83 0.61
N ALA A 82 7.70 -15.92 1.25
CA ALA A 82 6.25 -15.84 1.14
C ALA A 82 5.79 -15.39 -0.25
N LEU A 83 6.49 -14.44 -0.87
CA LEU A 83 6.23 -14.00 -2.25
C LEU A 83 6.45 -15.14 -3.24
N ALA A 84 7.53 -15.91 -3.10
CA ALA A 84 7.83 -17.07 -3.97
C ALA A 84 6.76 -18.18 -3.87
N GLN A 85 6.01 -18.23 -2.77
CA GLN A 85 5.00 -19.26 -2.48
C GLN A 85 3.56 -18.74 -2.60
N LEU A 86 3.33 -17.52 -3.09
CA LEU A 86 1.99 -16.89 -3.17
C LEU A 86 0.94 -17.77 -3.84
N ALA A 87 1.31 -18.54 -4.87
CA ALA A 87 0.40 -19.41 -5.60
C ALA A 87 0.06 -20.72 -4.87
N THR A 88 0.81 -21.08 -3.83
CA THR A 88 0.69 -22.39 -3.15
C THR A 88 -0.44 -22.43 -2.12
N GLY A 89 -0.92 -21.27 -1.68
CA GLY A 89 -2.03 -21.19 -0.75
C GLY A 89 -2.25 -19.79 -0.17
N PRO A 90 -3.31 -19.63 0.65
CA PRO A 90 -3.72 -18.32 1.16
C PRO A 90 -2.61 -17.62 1.92
N THR A 91 -2.10 -16.53 1.35
CA THR A 91 -0.95 -15.78 1.88
C THR A 91 -1.17 -14.28 1.65
N ARG A 92 -0.90 -13.50 2.69
CA ARG A 92 -0.91 -12.04 2.69
C ARG A 92 0.45 -11.56 3.17
N VAL A 93 1.09 -10.70 2.40
CA VAL A 93 2.41 -10.10 2.69
C VAL A 93 2.24 -8.59 2.73
N LEU A 94 2.62 -8.00 3.86
CA LEU A 94 2.71 -6.55 4.04
C LEU A 94 4.18 -6.18 4.23
N LEU A 95 4.73 -5.39 3.31
CA LEU A 95 6.02 -4.72 3.46
C LEU A 95 5.76 -3.29 3.93
N LYS A 96 6.23 -2.92 5.12
CA LYS A 96 6.04 -1.57 5.68
C LYS A 96 7.23 -0.70 5.31
N ARG A 97 6.98 0.59 5.07
CA ARG A 97 8.03 1.61 4.85
C ARG A 97 9.10 1.22 3.82
N PRO A 98 8.74 0.77 2.60
CA PRO A 98 9.73 0.43 1.56
C PRO A 98 10.70 1.58 1.25
N GLU A 99 10.29 2.83 1.51
CA GLU A 99 11.14 4.02 1.43
C GLU A 99 12.37 4.01 2.36
N ASN A 100 12.42 3.13 3.35
CA ASN A 100 13.60 2.92 4.20
C ASN A 100 14.57 1.88 3.65
N TYR A 101 14.14 1.09 2.66
CA TYR A 101 14.89 -0.02 2.08
C TYR A 101 15.34 0.28 0.64
N ASP A 102 14.71 1.27 0.00
CA ASP A 102 14.99 1.65 -1.38
C ASP A 102 14.67 3.13 -1.63
N ALA A 103 15.66 3.86 -2.14
CA ALA A 103 15.54 5.30 -2.36
C ALA A 103 14.49 5.66 -3.42
N GLY A 104 14.18 4.76 -4.35
CA GLY A 104 13.11 4.99 -5.33
C GLY A 104 11.75 5.08 -4.66
N PHE A 105 11.49 4.29 -3.61
CA PHE A 105 10.22 4.38 -2.86
C PHE A 105 10.15 5.66 -2.04
N ARG A 106 11.28 6.18 -1.54
CA ARG A 106 11.35 7.50 -0.90
C ARG A 106 10.97 8.61 -1.88
N GLU A 107 11.62 8.66 -3.04
CA GLU A 107 11.33 9.65 -4.07
C GLU A 107 9.85 9.58 -4.54
N LEU A 108 9.31 8.36 -4.68
CA LEU A 108 7.91 8.16 -5.05
C LEU A 108 6.95 8.70 -3.98
N LEU A 109 7.19 8.38 -2.71
CA LEU A 109 6.37 8.83 -1.59
C LEU A 109 6.36 10.36 -1.49
N ASP A 110 7.53 10.99 -1.62
CA ASP A 110 7.66 12.44 -1.54
C ASP A 110 6.90 13.14 -2.69
N LYS A 111 7.01 12.62 -3.93
CA LYS A 111 6.28 13.16 -5.10
C LYS A 111 4.77 12.98 -5.01
N LEU A 112 4.30 11.83 -4.51
CA LEU A 112 2.88 11.60 -4.28
C LEU A 112 2.34 12.54 -3.20
N PHE A 113 3.11 12.73 -2.14
CA PHE A 113 2.73 13.64 -1.07
C PHE A 113 2.67 15.10 -1.53
N GLU A 114 3.65 15.55 -2.33
CA GLU A 114 3.60 16.86 -3.00
C GLU A 114 2.29 17.03 -3.79
N LYS A 115 1.90 16.01 -4.58
CA LYS A 115 0.65 16.07 -5.34
C LYS A 115 -0.58 16.16 -4.44
N VAL A 116 -0.59 15.41 -3.34
CA VAL A 116 -1.68 15.47 -2.34
C VAL A 116 -1.77 16.87 -1.75
N VAL A 117 -0.66 17.49 -1.35
CA VAL A 117 -0.64 18.84 -0.80
C VAL A 117 -1.15 19.86 -1.82
N GLU A 118 -0.72 19.76 -3.08
CA GLU A 118 -1.19 20.61 -4.17
C GLU A 118 -2.71 20.48 -4.39
N LEU A 119 -3.24 19.25 -4.46
CA LEU A 119 -4.67 19.00 -4.65
C LEU A 119 -5.52 19.59 -3.52
N ARG A 120 -5.00 19.56 -2.30
CA ARG A 120 -5.64 20.17 -1.12
C ARG A 120 -5.53 21.69 -1.08
N GLY A 121 -4.64 22.29 -1.86
CA GLY A 121 -4.29 23.71 -1.76
C GLY A 121 -3.42 24.04 -0.55
N GLY A 122 -2.64 23.08 -0.06
CA GLY A 122 -1.81 23.19 1.14
C GLY A 122 -2.27 22.28 2.29
N LEU A 123 -1.55 22.35 3.41
CA LEU A 123 -1.85 21.57 4.62
C LEU A 123 -2.95 22.18 5.50
N ASN A 124 -3.40 23.40 5.21
CA ASN A 124 -4.50 24.06 5.95
C ASN A 124 -4.32 24.10 7.48
N GLY A 125 -3.07 24.25 7.94
CA GLY A 125 -2.71 24.30 9.37
C GLY A 125 -2.50 22.93 10.03
N GLU A 126 -2.66 21.83 9.30
CA GLU A 126 -2.38 20.48 9.81
C GLU A 126 -0.88 20.18 9.85
N LYS A 127 -0.50 19.28 10.78
CA LYS A 127 0.84 18.69 10.86
C LYS A 127 0.79 17.25 10.38
N VAL A 128 1.78 16.87 9.57
CA VAL A 128 1.99 15.47 9.19
C VAL A 128 2.70 14.77 10.34
N GLU A 129 1.99 13.88 11.03
CA GLU A 129 2.59 13.07 12.11
C GLU A 129 3.42 11.91 11.56
N ARG A 130 2.92 11.25 10.50
CA ARG A 130 3.61 10.16 9.81
C ARG A 130 3.32 10.22 8.32
N LEU A 131 4.38 10.07 7.52
CA LEU A 131 4.30 9.88 6.09
C LEU A 131 5.03 8.59 5.77
N GLU A 132 4.27 7.52 5.58
CA GLU A 132 4.78 6.17 5.37
C GLU A 132 4.02 5.52 4.22
N SER A 133 4.68 4.59 3.53
CA SER A 133 4.02 3.75 2.53
C SER A 133 4.05 2.28 2.92
N ALA A 134 3.22 1.47 2.26
CA ALA A 134 3.26 0.02 2.41
C ALA A 134 2.93 -0.68 1.08
N ILE A 135 3.53 -1.85 0.87
CA ILE A 135 3.23 -2.72 -0.26
C ILE A 135 2.46 -3.92 0.27
N PHE A 136 1.27 -4.14 -0.26
CA PHE A 136 0.40 -5.22 0.16
C PHE A 136 0.15 -6.21 -0.98
N VAL A 137 0.79 -7.38 -0.89
CA VAL A 137 0.66 -8.47 -1.85
C VAL A 137 -0.15 -9.60 -1.23
N SER A 138 -1.04 -10.21 -2.01
CA SER A 138 -1.91 -11.28 -1.51
C SER A 138 -2.18 -12.30 -2.60
N SER A 139 -2.28 -13.57 -2.21
CA SER A 139 -2.80 -14.63 -3.08
C SER A 139 -4.23 -14.30 -3.53
N ALA A 140 -4.67 -14.90 -4.64
CA ALA A 140 -6.05 -14.82 -5.08
C ALA A 140 -7.03 -15.24 -3.97
N SER A 141 -8.22 -14.62 -3.95
CA SER A 141 -9.29 -14.90 -2.97
C SER A 141 -8.88 -14.69 -1.50
N SER A 142 -7.90 -13.83 -1.22
CA SER A 142 -7.53 -13.48 0.15
C SER A 142 -8.45 -12.42 0.73
N THR A 143 -8.88 -12.61 1.98
CA THR A 143 -9.68 -11.66 2.76
C THR A 143 -8.82 -11.02 3.84
N THR A 144 -8.84 -9.69 3.89
CA THR A 144 -8.46 -8.92 5.08
C THR A 144 -9.72 -8.72 5.92
N PRO A 145 -9.72 -9.00 7.24
CA PRO A 145 -10.88 -8.74 8.08
C PRO A 145 -11.33 -7.29 8.06
N PHE A 146 -12.58 -7.06 8.45
CA PHE A 146 -13.08 -5.71 8.71
C PHE A 146 -12.29 -5.06 9.86
N HIS A 147 -11.76 -3.87 9.62
CA HIS A 147 -10.98 -3.08 10.56
C HIS A 147 -10.99 -1.61 10.14
N PHE A 148 -10.40 -0.76 10.99
CA PHE A 148 -10.19 0.65 10.74
C PHE A 148 -8.74 1.00 11.05
N ASP A 149 -8.12 1.77 10.16
CA ASP A 149 -6.79 2.33 10.32
C ASP A 149 -6.92 3.82 10.63
N PRO A 150 -6.24 4.36 11.66
CA PRO A 150 -6.33 5.77 12.05
C PRO A 150 -5.50 6.70 11.15
N GLU A 151 -5.34 6.38 9.87
CA GLU A 151 -4.60 7.14 8.87
C GLU A 151 -5.45 7.47 7.64
N ILE A 152 -5.11 8.56 6.95
CA ILE A 152 -5.65 8.87 5.62
C ILE A 152 -4.88 8.04 4.60
N ASN A 153 -5.57 7.16 3.88
CA ASN A 153 -4.97 6.21 2.95
C ASN A 153 -5.31 6.51 1.49
N HIS A 154 -4.31 6.34 0.62
CA HIS A 154 -4.47 6.31 -0.83
C HIS A 154 -4.04 4.93 -1.34
N PHE A 155 -4.99 4.15 -1.85
CA PHE A 155 -4.69 2.83 -2.40
C PHE A 155 -4.38 2.92 -3.89
N PHE A 156 -3.18 2.48 -4.28
CA PHE A 156 -2.73 2.41 -5.67
C PHE A 156 -2.69 0.94 -6.11
N GLN A 157 -3.62 0.55 -6.98
CA GLN A 157 -3.71 -0.84 -7.44
C GLN A 157 -2.69 -1.09 -8.57
N ILE A 158 -1.72 -1.96 -8.31
CA ILE A 158 -0.60 -2.22 -9.23
C ILE A 158 -0.92 -3.38 -10.19
N GLU A 159 -1.29 -4.54 -9.66
CA GLU A 159 -1.51 -5.77 -10.43
C GLU A 159 -2.69 -6.56 -9.87
N GLY A 160 -3.51 -7.11 -10.77
CA GLY A 160 -4.74 -7.83 -10.44
C GLY A 160 -5.83 -6.92 -9.88
N ASP A 161 -6.88 -7.55 -9.32
CA ASP A 161 -8.03 -6.85 -8.77
C ASP A 161 -8.06 -6.90 -7.24
N LYS A 162 -8.56 -5.83 -6.63
CA LYS A 162 -8.81 -5.77 -5.19
C LYS A 162 -10.15 -5.09 -4.92
N HIS A 163 -11.03 -5.79 -4.22
CA HIS A 163 -12.37 -5.31 -3.88
C HIS A 163 -12.36 -4.73 -2.47
N TYR A 164 -12.76 -3.47 -2.35
CA TYR A 164 -12.87 -2.76 -1.09
C TYR A 164 -14.34 -2.59 -0.71
N HIS A 165 -14.67 -2.92 0.54
CA HIS A 165 -15.95 -2.63 1.15
C HIS A 165 -15.70 -1.59 2.24
N VAL A 166 -16.22 -0.37 2.06
CA VAL A 166 -16.09 0.73 3.01
C VAL A 166 -17.47 1.03 3.59
N TYR A 167 -17.53 1.27 4.91
CA TYR A 167 -18.76 1.40 5.70
C TYR A 167 -18.75 2.70 6.49
#